data_AF-A0A1Y2CC87-F1
#
_entry.id   AF-A0A1Y2CC87-F1
#
_cell.length_a   1.000
_cell.length_b   1.000
_cell.length_c   1.000
_cell.angle_alpha   90.00
_cell.angle_beta   90.00
_cell.angle_gamma   90.00
#
_symmetry.space_group_name_H-M   'P 1'
#
loop_
_entity.id
_entity.type
_entity.pdbx_description
1 polymer ?
#
loop_
_entity_poly.entity_id
_entity_poly.type
_entity_poly.pdbx_seq_one_letter_code
_entity_poly.pdbx_strand_id
1 'polypeptide(L)' 'GVAQVESVTGNKILRILKTNGLAPQIPEDLYHLARRPIKKAVTVRKHLERNRHDKDSKFRLILIESRIHRLAR' A
#
# COMPACT_ATOMS: atom_id res chain seq x y z
N GLY A 1 1.98 4.14 27.63
CA GLY A 1 2.02 3.54 26.29
C GLY A 1 3.43 3.68 25.73
N VAL A 2 3.97 2.66 25.08
CA VAL A 2 5.31 2.71 24.48
C VAL A 2 5.23 3.42 23.14
N ALA A 3 5.83 4.61 23.03
CA ALA A 3 5.78 5.43 21.82
C ALA A 3 6.67 4.86 20.69
N GLN A 4 7.84 4.31 21.02
CA GLN A 4 8.78 3.79 20.04
C GLN A 4 9.41 2.48 20.54
N VAL A 5 9.21 1.43 19.76
CA VAL A 5 9.62 0.05 20.09
C VAL A 5 11.15 -0.08 20.10
N GLU A 6 11.84 0.77 19.33
CA GLU A 6 13.30 0.89 19.32
C GLU A 6 13.88 1.30 20.66
N SER A 7 13.20 2.19 21.41
CA SER A 7 13.67 2.66 22.72
C SER A 7 13.61 1.60 23.81
N VAL A 8 12.75 0.59 23.67
CA VAL A 8 12.53 -0.46 24.69
C VAL A 8 13.26 -1.75 24.33
N THR A 9 13.27 -2.13 23.06
CA THR A 9 13.83 -3.41 22.59
C THR A 9 15.16 -3.26 21.85
N GLY A 10 15.67 -2.04 21.66
CA GLY A 10 16.94 -1.74 20.98
C GLY A 10 16.97 -2.11 19.49
N ASN A 11 15.86 -2.64 18.97
CA ASN A 11 15.73 -3.13 17.61
C ASN A 11 14.46 -2.59 16.99
N LYS A 12 14.52 -2.28 15.69
CA LYS A 12 13.33 -1.88 14.91
C LYS A 12 12.37 -3.06 14.78
N ILE A 13 11.07 -2.76 14.71
CA ILE A 13 9.97 -3.73 14.59
C ILE A 13 10.24 -4.76 13.48
N LEU A 14 10.73 -4.30 12.32
CA LEU A 14 11.06 -5.19 11.19
C LEU A 14 12.12 -6.25 11.53
N ARG A 15 13.09 -5.91 12.39
CA ARG A 15 14.14 -6.85 12.82
C ARG A 15 13.59 -7.87 13.81
N ILE A 16 12.69 -7.44 14.71
CA ILE A 16 11.97 -8.32 15.64
C ILE A 16 11.08 -9.30 14.86
N LEU A 17 10.34 -8.83 13.85
CA LEU A 17 9.49 -9.68 13.00
C LEU A 17 10.31 -10.69 12.18
N LYS A 18 11.52 -10.32 11.73
CA LYS A 18 12.44 -11.20 11.00
C LYS A 18 13.00 -12.32 11.89
N THR A 19 13.37 -12.00 13.14
CA THR A 19 13.83 -13.00 14.11
C THR A 19 12.73 -13.97 14.51
N ASN A 20 11.49 -13.51 14.60
CA ASN A 20 10.33 -14.34 14.97
C ASN A 20 9.75 -15.14 13.78
N GLY A 21 10.34 -15.08 12.58
CA GLY A 21 9.85 -15.81 11.39
C GLY A 21 8.50 -15.33 10.84
N LEU A 22 7.92 -14.27 11.42
CA LEU A 22 6.67 -13.64 10.99
C LEU A 22 6.90 -12.52 9.97
N ALA A 23 8.13 -12.37 9.47
CA ALA A 23 8.42 -11.37 8.46
C ALA A 23 7.61 -11.68 7.20
N PRO A 24 6.73 -10.76 6.75
CA PRO A 24 6.04 -10.95 5.49
C PRO A 24 7.09 -11.05 4.37
N GLN A 25 6.92 -12.02 3.46
CA GLN A 25 7.84 -12.24 2.32
C GLN A 25 8.04 -10.97 1.47
N ILE A 26 7.05 -10.08 1.50
CA ILE A 26 7.11 -8.75 0.92
C ILE A 26 7.10 -7.77 2.10
N PRO A 27 8.14 -6.93 2.26
CA PRO A 27 8.16 -5.85 3.24
C PRO A 27 6.84 -5.07 3.20
N GLU A 28 6.30 -4.74 4.37
CA GLU A 28 5.04 -4.01 4.51
C GLU A 28 5.03 -2.72 3.69
N ASP A 29 6.17 -2.06 3.57
CA ASP A 29 6.35 -0.87 2.77
C ASP A 29 6.14 -1.16 1.27
N LEU A 30 6.73 -2.25 0.75
CA LEU A 30 6.49 -2.69 -0.64
C LEU A 30 5.05 -3.16 -0.87
N TYR A 31 4.42 -3.78 0.14
CA TYR A 31 3.00 -4.15 0.07
C TYR A 31 2.08 -2.92 -0.03
N HIS A 32 2.37 -1.88 0.75
CA HIS A 32 1.64 -0.62 0.73
C HIS A 32 1.92 0.22 -0.52
N LEU A 33 3.16 0.18 -1.03
CA LEU A 33 3.61 0.97 -2.18
C LEU A 33 3.15 0.38 -3.52
N ALA A 34 3.24 -0.94 -3.73
CA ALA A 34 2.90 -1.55 -5.01
C ALA A 34 1.51 -2.21 -5.00
N ARG A 35 1.21 -3.04 -4.01
CA ARG A 35 0.04 -3.95 -4.07
C ARG A 35 -1.28 -3.26 -3.69
N ARG A 36 -1.25 -2.34 -2.74
CA ARG A 36 -2.43 -1.57 -2.30
C ARG A 36 -3.01 -0.64 -3.39
N PRO A 37 -2.22 0.22 -4.08
CA PRO A 37 -2.77 1.08 -5.12
C PRO A 37 -3.31 0.29 -6.31
N ILE A 38 -2.67 -0.82 -6.71
CA ILE A 38 -3.17 -1.70 -7.78
C ILE A 38 -4.55 -2.27 -7.41
N LYS A 39 -4.71 -2.82 -6.20
CA LYS A 39 -6.01 -3.32 -5.74
C LYS A 39 -7.08 -2.22 -5.71
N LYS A 40 -6.73 -1.01 -5.24
CA LYS A 40 -7.64 0.14 -5.27
C LYS A 40 -8.05 0.52 -6.69
N ALA A 41 -7.09 0.56 -7.62
CA ALA A 41 -7.37 0.88 -9.03
C ALA A 41 -8.37 -0.11 -9.64
N VAL A 42 -8.20 -1.41 -9.39
CA VAL A 42 -9.12 -2.46 -9.86
C VAL A 42 -10.54 -2.27 -9.29
N THR A 43 -10.66 -1.97 -8.00
CA THR A 43 -11.97 -1.70 -7.38
C THR A 43 -12.65 -0.46 -7.96
N VAL A 44 -11.89 0.64 -8.15
CA VAL A 44 -12.42 1.88 -8.72
C VAL A 44 -12.81 1.69 -10.20
N ARG A 45 -12.04 0.90 -10.96
CA ARG A 45 -12.39 0.55 -12.35
C ARG A 45 -13.73 -0.19 -12.42
N LYS A 46 -13.93 -1.20 -11.57
CA LYS A 46 -15.19 -1.94 -11.47
C LYS A 46 -16.37 -1.07 -11.01
N HIS A 47 -16.11 -0.07 -10.18
CA HIS A 47 -17.13 0.92 -9.77
C HIS A 47 -17.54 1.82 -10.94
N LEU A 48 -16.57 2.31 -11.73
CA LEU A 48 -16.80 3.16 -12.90
C LEU A 48 -17.47 2.44 -14.07
N GLU A 49 -17.28 1.12 -14.20
CA GLU A 49 -18.02 0.30 -15.17
C GLU A 49 -19.54 0.35 -14.95
N ARG A 50 -19.97 0.45 -13.69
CA ARG A 50 -21.39 0.55 -13.30
C ARG A 50 -21.88 2.00 -13.26
N ASN A 51 -21.01 2.93 -12.85
CA ASN A 51 -21.31 4.35 -12.68
C ASN A 51 -20.50 5.22 -13.65
N ARG A 52 -20.86 5.20 -14.94
CA ARG A 52 -20.14 5.92 -16.00
C ARG A 52 -20.13 7.45 -15.86
N HIS A 53 -21.05 8.02 -15.08
CA HIS A 53 -21.16 9.47 -14.89
C HIS A 53 -20.26 10.03 -13.78
N ASP A 54 -19.62 9.19 -12.96
CA ASP A 54 -18.78 9.66 -11.86
C ASP A 54 -17.42 10.16 -12.36
N LYS A 55 -17.32 11.49 -12.51
CA LYS A 55 -16.11 12.19 -12.95
C LYS A 55 -15.03 12.26 -11.85
N ASP A 56 -15.40 12.26 -10.57
CA ASP A 56 -14.44 12.31 -9.46
C ASP A 56 -13.69 10.99 -9.33
N SER A 57 -14.41 9.87 -9.39
CA SER A 57 -13.80 8.53 -9.38
C SER A 57 -12.88 8.31 -10.59
N LYS A 58 -13.22 8.84 -11.77
CA LYS A 58 -12.36 8.78 -12.96
C LYS A 58 -11.07 9.57 -12.78
N PHE A 59 -11.14 10.77 -12.23
CA PHE A 59 -9.95 11.57 -11.92
C PHE A 59 -9.04 10.88 -10.90
N ARG A 60 -9.61 10.31 -9.85
CA ARG A 60 -8.86 9.54 -8.83
C ARG A 60 -8.19 8.29 -9.40
N LEU A 61 -8.82 7.61 -10.35
CA LEU A 61 -8.23 6.45 -11.03
C LEU A 61 -6.95 6.85 -11.77
N ILE A 62 -6.98 7.95 -12.54
CA ILE A 62 -5.81 8.48 -13.27
C ILE A 62 -4.66 8.81 -12.30
N LEU A 63 -4.94 9.43 -11.15
CA LEU A 63 -3.92 9.73 -10.15
C LEU A 63 -3.30 8.48 -9.51
N ILE A 64 -4.06 7.40 -9.38
CA ILE A 64 -3.56 6.13 -8.86
C ILE A 64 -2.71 5.44 -9.93
N GLU A 65 -3.16 5.40 -11.18
CA GLU A 65 -2.42 4.84 -12.30
C GLU A 65 -1.09 5.56 -12.53
N SER A 66 -1.08 6.90 -12.53
CA SER A 66 0.16 7.69 -12.64
C SER A 66 1.14 7.45 -11.49
N ARG A 67 0.64 7.22 -10.26
CA ARG A 67 1.49 6.87 -9.11
C ARG A 67 2.10 5.47 -9.26
N ILE A 68 1.31 4.50 -9.72
CA ILE A 68 1.80 3.14 -9.98
C ILE A 68 2.89 3.18 -11.07
N HIS A 69 2.65 3.89 -12.17
CA HIS A 69 3.61 4.00 -13.27
C HIS A 69 4.94 4.61 -12.82
N ARG A 70 4.92 5.59 -11.91
CA ARG A 70 6.13 6.19 -11.36
C ARG A 70 6.89 5.26 -10.41
N LEU A 71 6.19 4.43 -9.65
CA LEU A 71 6.78 3.48 -8.69
C LEU A 71 7.30 2.20 -9.36
N ALA A 72 6.78 1.86 -10.54
CA ALA A 72 7.22 0.69 -11.30
C ALA A 72 8.49 0.95 -12.14
N ARG A 73 8.98 2.20 -12.19
CA ARG A 73 10.25 2.58 -12.83
C ARG A 73 11.39 2.48 -11.82
#